data_AF-A0A916HWD3-F1
#
_entry.id   AF-A0A916HWD3-F1
#
_cell.length_a   1.000
_cell.length_b   1.000
_cell.length_c   1.000
_cell.angle_alpha   90.00
_cell.angle_beta   90.00
_cell.angle_gamma   90.00
#
_symmetry.space_group_name_H-M   'P 1'
#
loop_
_entity.id
_entity.type
_entity.pdbx_description
1 polymer ?
#
loop_
_entity_poly.entity_id
_entity_poly.type
_entity_poly.pdbx_seq_one_letter_code
_entity_poly.pdbx_strand_id
1 'polypeptide(L)' 'KLIATFVKHKGQVLTFQQLLENVWGFEYSSEHHYPRIYVSHLRRKIEPDPHTPTYIQNEYGIGYRFTGKS' A
#
# COMPACT_ATOMS: atom_id res chain seq x y z
N LYS A 1 -8.06 6.94 3.18
CA LYS A 1 -6.68 7.47 3.25
C LYS A 1 -5.69 6.61 2.45
N LEU A 2 -5.54 5.31 2.72
CA LEU A 2 -4.57 4.44 2.02
C LEU A 2 -4.56 4.52 0.48
N ILE A 3 -5.72 4.35 -0.19
CA ILE A 3 -5.77 4.45 -1.67
C ILE A 3 -5.38 5.84 -2.18
N ALA A 4 -5.78 6.91 -1.48
CA ALA A 4 -5.40 8.27 -1.84
C ALA A 4 -3.88 8.48 -1.70
N THR A 5 -3.26 7.89 -0.66
CA THR A 5 -1.80 7.89 -0.51
C THR A 5 -1.11 7.20 -1.68
N PHE A 6 -1.62 6.04 -2.13
CA PHE A 6 -1.09 5.35 -3.31
C PHE A 6 -1.25 6.14 -4.60
N VAL A 7 -2.43 6.73 -4.84
CA VAL A 7 -2.69 7.57 -6.03
C VAL A 7 -1.79 8.80 -6.04
N LYS A 8 -1.59 9.45 -4.88
CA LYS A 8 -0.69 10.61 -4.73
C LYS A 8 0.77 10.26 -5.08
N HIS A 9 1.22 9.05 -4.79
CA HIS A 9 2.59 8.57 -5.03
C HIS A 9 2.65 7.52 -6.14
N LYS A 10 1.81 7.66 -7.16
CA LYS A 10 1.73 6.71 -8.28
C LYS A 10 3.11 6.47 -8.90
N GLY A 11 3.42 5.19 -9.14
CA GLY A 11 4.69 4.74 -9.70
C GLY A 11 5.87 4.72 -8.72
N GLN A 12 5.73 5.32 -7.54
CA GLN A 12 6.77 5.32 -6.51
C GLN A 12 6.61 4.12 -5.59
N VAL A 13 7.74 3.63 -5.06
CA VAL A 13 7.74 2.64 -3.99
C VAL A 13 7.49 3.36 -2.67
N LEU A 14 6.39 3.03 -2.01
CA LEU A 14 6.13 3.44 -0.64
C LEU A 14 6.58 2.34 0.31
N THR A 15 7.51 2.66 1.20
CA THR A 15 7.99 1.70 2.21
C THR A 15 6.90 1.39 3.24
N PHE A 16 7.04 0.29 3.98
CA PHE A 16 6.11 -0.01 5.08
C PHE A 16 6.02 1.13 6.10
N GLN A 17 7.15 1.75 6.44
CA GLN A 17 7.21 2.89 7.35
C GLN A 17 6.51 4.12 6.76
N GLN A 18 6.77 4.46 5.50
CA GLN A 18 6.09 5.58 4.84
C GLN A 18 4.58 5.36 4.77
N LEU A 19 4.12 4.14 4.49
CA LEU A 19 2.70 3.82 4.50
C LEU A 19 2.09 3.96 5.90
N LEU A 20 2.80 3.53 6.94
CA LEU A 20 2.39 3.73 8.33
C LEU A 20 2.21 5.22 8.65
N GLU A 21 3.25 6.01 8.42
CA GLU A 21 3.27 7.44 8.73
C GLU A 21 2.23 8.23 7.94
N ASN A 22 2.09 7.97 6.64
CA ASN A 22 1.18 8.74 5.78
C ASN A 22 -0.31 8.41 6.00
N VAL A 23 -0.63 7.24 6.54
CA VAL A 23 -2.03 6.78 6.66
C VAL A 23 -2.53 6.80 8.10
N TRP A 24 -1.66 6.44 9.05
CA TRP A 24 -2.00 6.35 10.48
C TRP A 24 -1.26 7.39 11.34
N GLY A 25 -0.04 7.78 10.98
CA GLY A 25 0.77 8.76 11.73
C GLY A 25 2.01 8.13 12.36
N PHE A 26 2.93 8.99 12.86
CA PHE A 26 4.23 8.57 13.40
C PHE A 26 4.12 7.71 14.67
N GLU A 27 3.08 7.91 15.47
CA GLU A 27 2.83 7.12 16.69
C GLU A 27 2.57 5.63 16.41
N TYR A 28 2.24 5.25 15.17
CA TYR A 28 1.97 3.86 14.77
C TYR A 28 3.18 3.18 14.11
N SER A 29 4.38 3.76 14.23
CA SER A 29 5.60 3.28 13.57
C SER A 29 6.01 1.85 13.97
N SER A 30 5.62 1.36 15.15
CA SER A 30 5.85 -0.02 15.60
C SER A 30 4.86 -1.05 15.01
N GLU A 31 3.76 -0.60 14.40
CA GLU A 31 2.68 -1.48 13.92
C GLU A 31 2.93 -1.99 12.49
N HIS A 32 4.08 -2.62 12.27
CA HIS A 32 4.56 -3.04 10.94
C HIS A 32 3.63 -3.98 10.15
N HIS A 33 2.64 -4.58 10.82
CA HIS A 33 1.66 -5.46 10.19
C HIS A 33 0.48 -4.71 9.56
N TYR A 34 0.20 -3.45 9.95
CA TYR A 34 -0.95 -2.69 9.46
C TYR A 34 -0.91 -2.49 7.94
N PRO A 35 0.20 -2.02 7.32
CA PRO A 35 0.24 -1.87 5.86
C PRO A 35 -0.15 -3.15 5.12
N ARG A 36 0.27 -4.32 5.61
CA ARG A 36 -0.02 -5.61 4.98
C ARG A 36 -1.50 -5.97 5.04
N ILE A 37 -2.13 -5.82 6.21
CA ILE A 37 -3.57 -6.10 6.39
C ILE A 37 -4.40 -5.18 5.51
N TYR A 38 -4.14 -3.88 5.57
CA TYR A 38 -4.95 -2.90 4.85
C TYR A 38 -4.70 -2.92 3.33
N VAL A 39 -3.49 -3.26 2.87
CA VAL A 39 -3.24 -3.54 1.45
C VAL A 39 -3.98 -4.80 1.01
N SER A 40 -4.00 -5.87 1.80
CA SER A 40 -4.81 -7.06 1.49
C SER A 40 -6.31 -6.71 1.36
N HIS A 41 -6.83 -5.88 2.27
CA HIS A 41 -8.21 -5.39 2.21
C HIS A 41 -8.48 -4.53 0.98
N LEU A 42 -7.53 -3.67 0.62
CA LEU A 42 -7.64 -2.81 -0.54
C LEU A 42 -7.59 -3.60 -1.84
N ARG A 43 -6.68 -4.58 -1.95
CA ARG A 43 -6.59 -5.46 -3.12
C ARG A 43 -7.89 -6.21 -3.38
N ARG A 44 -8.53 -6.73 -2.34
CA ARG A 44 -9.86 -7.39 -2.45
C ARG A 44 -10.95 -6.47 -3.02
N LYS A 45 -10.78 -5.14 -2.95
CA LYS A 45 -11.76 -4.17 -3.43
C LYS A 45 -11.45 -3.66 -4.84
N ILE A 46 -10.18 -3.59 -5.21
CA ILE A 46 -9.76 -2.90 -6.45
C ILE A 46 -9.11 -3.81 -7.48
N GLU A 47 -8.50 -4.93 -7.06
CA GLU A 47 -7.84 -5.83 -8.00
C GLU A 47 -8.86 -6.73 -8.68
N PRO A 48 -8.67 -7.05 -9.98
CA PRO A 48 -9.44 -8.10 -10.64
C PRO A 48 -9.23 -9.47 -9.97
N ASP A 49 -7.98 -9.76 -9.57
CA ASP A 49 -7.62 -10.91 -8.74
C ASP A 49 -6.68 -10.45 -7.60
N PRO A 50 -7.12 -10.51 -6.33
CA PRO A 50 -6.29 -10.09 -5.20
C PRO A 50 -5.08 -11.00 -4.94
N HIS A 51 -5.08 -12.24 -5.46
CA HIS A 51 -3.94 -13.17 -5.37
C HIS A 51 -2.88 -12.88 -6.43
N THR A 52 -3.28 -12.26 -7.54
CA THR A 52 -2.41 -11.84 -8.66
C THR A 52 -2.53 -10.34 -8.90
N PRO A 53 -2.05 -9.50 -7.95
CA PRO A 53 -2.35 -8.07 -7.95
C PRO A 53 -1.70 -7.34 -9.13
N THR A 54 -2.52 -6.59 -9.86
CA THR A 54 -2.13 -5.80 -11.04
C THR A 54 -1.82 -4.34 -10.66
N TYR A 55 -2.57 -3.76 -9.73
CA TYR A 55 -2.49 -2.33 -9.40
C TYR A 55 -1.58 -2.00 -8.23
N ILE A 56 -1.54 -2.83 -7.18
CA ILE A 56 -0.64 -2.66 -6.05
C ILE A 56 0.36 -3.80 -6.07
N GLN A 57 1.60 -3.53 -6.49
CA GLN A 57 2.65 -4.54 -6.60
C GLN A 57 3.49 -4.62 -5.31
N ASN A 58 3.99 -5.81 -5.00
CA ASN A 58 4.93 -6.02 -3.90
C ASN A 58 6.34 -5.60 -4.34
N GLU A 59 7.01 -4.83 -3.50
CA GLU A 59 8.46 -4.62 -3.56
C GLU A 59 9.05 -5.36 -2.35
N TYR A 60 9.56 -6.57 -2.59
CA TYR A 60 9.91 -7.51 -1.53
C TYR A 60 10.88 -6.90 -0.51
N GLY A 61 10.51 -6.97 0.77
CA GLY A 61 11.29 -6.39 1.88
C GLY A 61 11.19 -4.87 2.02
N ILE A 62 10.63 -4.16 1.03
CA ILE A 62 10.62 -2.69 0.99
C ILE A 62 9.22 -2.15 1.28
N GLY A 63 8.22 -2.59 0.51
CA GLY A 63 6.87 -2.04 0.59
C GLY A 63 6.02 -2.33 -0.64
N TYR A 64 5.31 -1.32 -1.13
CA TYR A 64 4.36 -1.46 -2.23
C TYR A 64 4.47 -0.34 -3.25
N ARG A 65 4.17 -0.66 -4.50
CA ARG A 65 4.09 0.31 -5.61
C ARG A 65 2.70 0.30 -6.21
N PHE A 66 2.12 1.48 -6.45
CA PHE A 66 0.86 1.60 -7.17
C PHE A 66 1.09 1.91 -8.66
N THR A 67 0.57 1.05 -9.54
CA THR A 67 0.71 1.10 -11.00
C THR A 67 -0.62 1.25 -11.73
N GLY A 68 -1.74 1.39 -11.00
CA GLY A 68 -3.06 1.58 -11.59
C GLY A 68 -3.13 2.82 -12.50
N LYS A 69 -3.96 2.73 -13.55
CA LYS A 69 -4.22 3.89 -14.43
C LYS A 69 -4.94 4.98 -13.64
N SER A 70 -4.60 6.24 -13.91
CA SER A 70 -5.27 7.41 -13.32
C SER A 70 -6.43 7.80 -14.19
#